data_AF-A0A6L8C0Z9-F1
#
_entry.id   AF-A0A6L8C0Z9-F1
#
_cell.length_a   1.000
_cell.length_b   1.000
_cell.length_c   1.000
_cell.angle_alpha   90.00
_cell.angle_beta   90.00
_cell.angle_gamma   90.00
#
_symmetry.space_group_name_H-M   'P 1'
#
loop_
_entity.id
_entity.type
_entity.pdbx_description
1 polymer ?
#
loop_
_entity_poly.entity_id
_entity_poly.type
_entity_poly.pdbx_seq_one_letter_code
_entity_poly.pdbx_strand_id
1 'polypeptide(L)'
;MVIALDFSYPIKKQDIRSAFNHLIVRLTLDGMSSDGHWSQVKQNRLAQQFLEEVKQLSAVDVERIHLVMAAPNSTVFTFGRRYDKRNLPEIIVYLFEKGNNPTYPWGDLMPVSGVDQAKIVSG
;
A
#
# COMPACT_ATOMS: atom_id res chain seq x y z
N MET A 1 -9.88 -5.17 -1.49
CA MET A 1 -9.75 -3.76 -1.96
C MET A 1 -8.29 -3.50 -2.35
N VAL A 2 -7.98 -2.68 -3.35
CA VAL A 2 -6.60 -2.22 -3.62
C VAL A 2 -6.40 -0.81 -3.09
N ILE A 3 -5.34 -0.60 -2.31
CA ILE A 3 -4.82 0.74 -2.00
C ILE A 3 -3.56 0.94 -2.84
N ALA A 4 -3.57 1.99 -3.66
CA ALA A 4 -2.41 2.40 -4.45
C ALA A 4 -1.85 3.70 -3.90
N LEU A 5 -0.58 3.64 -3.47
CA LEU A 5 0.10 4.77 -2.86
C LEU A 5 1.13 5.35 -3.84
N ASP A 6 0.79 6.50 -4.38
CA ASP A 6 1.59 7.26 -5.32
C ASP A 6 2.48 8.25 -4.54
N PHE A 7 3.65 7.82 -4.05
CA PHE A 7 4.57 8.66 -3.26
C PHE A 7 5.64 9.33 -4.11
N SER A 8 6.51 8.52 -4.73
CA SER A 8 7.65 8.98 -5.52
C SER A 8 7.23 9.30 -6.96
N TYR A 9 6.29 8.54 -7.49
CA TYR A 9 5.76 8.70 -8.84
C TYR A 9 4.37 8.04 -8.94
N PRO A 10 3.54 8.44 -9.91
CA PRO A 10 2.25 7.81 -10.15
C PRO A 10 2.38 6.35 -10.58
N ILE A 11 1.68 5.44 -9.90
CA ILE A 11 1.50 4.05 -10.32
C ILE A 11 0.49 4.03 -11.47
N LYS A 12 0.88 3.47 -12.61
CA LYS A 12 -0.02 3.42 -13.78
C LYS A 12 -1.22 2.53 -13.49
N LYS A 13 -2.40 3.01 -13.86
CA LYS A 13 -3.66 2.27 -13.69
C LYS A 13 -3.61 0.90 -14.38
N GLN A 14 -2.97 0.80 -15.54
CA GLN A 14 -2.83 -0.45 -16.29
C GLN A 14 -2.00 -1.51 -15.54
N ASP A 15 -0.95 -1.09 -14.82
CA ASP A 15 -0.06 -2.00 -14.09
C ASP A 15 -0.80 -2.62 -12.89
N ILE A 16 -1.69 -1.85 -12.25
CA ILE A 16 -2.58 -2.37 -11.20
C ILE A 16 -3.63 -3.30 -11.81
N ARG A 17 -4.23 -2.91 -12.95
CA ARG A 17 -5.29 -3.68 -13.59
C ARG A 17 -4.82 -4.98 -14.23
N SER A 18 -3.52 -5.13 -14.51
CA SER A 18 -2.95 -6.40 -14.97
C SER A 18 -2.95 -7.47 -13.87
N ALA A 19 -2.89 -7.06 -12.59
CA ALA A 19 -2.85 -7.96 -11.44
C ALA A 19 -4.17 -8.03 -10.65
N PHE A 20 -4.95 -6.95 -10.62
CA PHE A 20 -6.09 -6.85 -9.70
C PHE A 20 -7.41 -6.50 -10.40
N ASN A 21 -8.48 -7.24 -10.04
CA ASN A 21 -9.86 -6.93 -10.43
C ASN A 21 -10.67 -6.21 -9.32
N HIS A 22 -10.01 -5.69 -8.30
CA HIS A 22 -10.68 -5.01 -7.18
C HIS A 22 -10.95 -3.52 -7.45
N LEU A 23 -11.73 -2.89 -6.59
CA LEU A 23 -11.80 -1.43 -6.48
C LEU A 23 -10.44 -0.87 -6.03
N ILE A 24 -10.12 0.35 -6.47
CA ILE A 24 -8.83 0.99 -6.23
C ILE A 24 -9.06 2.32 -5.51
N VAL A 25 -8.53 2.45 -4.29
CA VAL A 25 -8.36 3.71 -3.58
C VAL A 25 -6.95 4.23 -3.86
N ARG A 26 -6.83 5.51 -4.23
CA ARG A 26 -5.54 6.14 -4.53
C ARG A 26 -5.20 7.17 -3.47
N LEU A 27 -4.01 7.04 -2.90
CA LEU A 27 -3.46 8.00 -1.95
C LEU A 27 -2.24 8.66 -2.59
N THR A 28 -2.27 9.98 -2.63
CA THR A 28 -1.20 10.81 -3.18
C THR A 28 -1.00 12.05 -2.32
N LEU A 29 0.17 12.66 -2.43
CA LEU A 29 0.46 13.95 -1.81
C LEU A 29 0.16 15.07 -2.81
N ASP A 30 -0.61 16.07 -2.38
CA ASP A 30 -0.82 17.29 -3.18
C ASP A 30 0.54 17.98 -3.44
N GLY A 31 0.84 18.22 -4.73
CA GLY A 31 2.06 18.92 -5.15
C GLY A 31 3.29 18.03 -5.30
N MET A 32 3.27 17.10 -6.28
CA MET A 32 4.46 16.40 -6.77
C MET A 32 5.44 17.37 -7.45
N SER A 33 6.07 18.28 -6.69
CA SER A 33 7.23 19.04 -7.16
C SER A 33 8.49 18.21 -6.93
N SER A 34 9.30 18.06 -7.97
CA SER A 34 10.65 17.49 -7.92
C SER A 34 11.59 18.26 -6.98
N ASP A 35 11.21 19.48 -6.59
CA ASP A 35 12.01 20.36 -5.75
C ASP A 35 11.61 20.28 -4.28
N GLY A 36 12.63 20.06 -3.44
CA GLY A 36 12.62 20.49 -2.04
C GLY A 36 12.16 19.44 -1.05
N HIS A 37 13.12 18.66 -0.55
CA HIS A 37 13.09 17.88 0.70
C HIS A 37 11.71 17.34 1.12
N TRP A 38 11.50 16.06 0.84
CA TRP A 38 10.44 15.21 1.40
C TRP A 38 10.50 15.19 2.92
N SER A 39 10.05 16.27 3.53
CA SER A 39 10.15 16.48 4.97
C SER A 39 9.45 15.33 5.70
N GLN A 40 9.97 14.98 6.87
CA GLN A 40 9.35 13.99 7.74
C GLN A 40 7.86 14.29 7.96
N VAL A 41 7.46 15.57 7.92
CA VAL A 41 6.06 16.02 8.01
C VAL A 41 5.20 15.49 6.86
N LYS A 42 5.66 15.57 5.60
CA LYS A 42 4.92 15.04 4.44
C LYS A 42 4.77 13.52 4.51
N GLN A 43 5.85 12.81 4.88
CA GLN A 43 5.83 11.36 5.09
C GLN A 43 4.84 10.96 6.20
N ASN A 44 4.87 11.68 7.33
CA ASN A 44 3.98 11.43 8.44
C ASN A 44 2.51 11.70 8.10
N ARG A 45 2.24 12.74 7.30
CA ARG A 45 0.88 13.07 6.85
C ARG A 45 0.31 11.97 5.97
N LEU A 46 1.06 11.49 4.98
CA LEU A 46 0.57 10.42 4.12
C LEU A 46 0.42 9.10 4.88
N ALA A 47 1.33 8.79 5.80
CA ALA A 47 1.21 7.63 6.68
C ALA A 47 -0.05 7.70 7.55
N GLN A 48 -0.40 8.90 8.03
CA GLN A 48 -1.65 9.12 8.76
C GLN A 48 -2.87 8.95 7.85
N GLN A 49 -2.86 9.54 6.67
CA GLN A 49 -3.95 9.40 5.69
C GLN A 49 -4.18 7.92 5.34
N PHE A 50 -3.11 7.19 5.05
CA PHE A 50 -3.19 5.74 4.82
C PHE A 50 -3.83 5.00 5.99
N LEU A 51 -3.43 5.29 7.23
CA LEU A 51 -4.01 4.63 8.40
C LEU A 51 -5.50 4.96 8.58
N GLU A 52 -5.90 6.22 8.36
CA GLU A 52 -7.32 6.61 8.40
C GLU A 52 -8.14 5.89 7.32
N GLU A 53 -7.60 5.77 6.11
CA GLU A 53 -8.25 5.05 5.01
C GLU A 53 -8.40 3.55 5.32
N VAL A 54 -7.37 2.92 5.88
CA VAL A 54 -7.45 1.52 6.33
C VAL A 54 -8.53 1.35 7.40
N LYS A 55 -8.64 2.28 8.36
CA LYS A 55 -9.72 2.24 9.38
C LYS A 55 -11.10 2.40 8.77
N GLN A 56 -11.26 3.31 7.80
CA GLN A 56 -12.54 3.50 7.11
C GLN A 56 -12.95 2.24 6.34
N LEU A 57 -12.01 1.61 5.65
CA LEU A 57 -12.24 0.33 4.96
C LEU A 57 -12.60 -0.78 5.96
N SER A 58 -11.91 -0.84 7.10
CA SER A 58 -12.24 -1.80 8.17
C SER A 58 -13.65 -1.58 8.73
N ALA A 59 -14.11 -0.33 8.83
CA ALA A 59 -15.43 0.00 9.34
C ALA A 59 -16.57 -0.40 8.40
N VAL A 60 -16.25 -0.73 7.14
CA VAL A 60 -17.18 -1.28 6.14
C VAL A 60 -16.86 -2.74 5.81
N ASP A 61 -16.29 -3.46 6.78
CA ASP A 61 -16.01 -4.91 6.73
C ASP A 61 -15.07 -5.35 5.60
N VAL A 62 -14.14 -4.49 5.17
CA VAL A 62 -13.05 -4.94 4.28
C VAL A 62 -12.08 -5.81 5.09
N GLU A 63 -12.11 -7.10 4.84
CA GLU A 63 -11.22 -8.07 5.52
C GLU A 63 -9.78 -8.06 4.99
N ARG A 64 -9.59 -7.67 3.72
CA ARG A 64 -8.28 -7.72 3.06
C ARG A 64 -7.99 -6.54 2.14
N ILE A 65 -6.79 -5.99 2.32
CA ILE A 65 -6.21 -4.91 1.53
C ILE A 65 -5.04 -5.45 0.70
N HIS A 66 -5.08 -5.16 -0.59
CA HIS A 66 -3.96 -5.33 -1.52
C HIS A 66 -3.24 -3.98 -1.63
N LEU A 67 -2.03 -3.88 -1.09
CA LEU A 67 -1.27 -2.64 -1.05
C LEU A 67 -0.19 -2.65 -2.13
N VAL A 68 -0.21 -1.63 -2.98
CA VAL A 68 0.86 -1.32 -3.94
C VAL A 68 1.40 0.08 -3.64
N MET A 69 2.72 0.23 -3.61
CA MET A 69 3.38 1.49 -3.25
C MET A 69 4.51 1.81 -4.22
N ALA A 70 4.52 3.04 -4.72
CA ALA A 70 5.67 3.62 -5.38
C ALA A 70 6.34 4.60 -4.40
N ALA A 71 7.15 4.08 -3.46
CA ALA A 71 7.74 4.88 -2.38
C ALA A 71 9.17 4.41 -2.03
N PRO A 72 10.01 5.24 -1.39
CA PRO A 72 11.30 4.81 -0.87
C PRO A 72 11.13 3.80 0.27
N ASN A 73 12.06 2.85 0.41
CA ASN A 73 12.00 1.80 1.45
C ASN A 73 11.82 2.37 2.87
N SER A 74 12.47 3.49 3.20
CA SER A 74 12.31 4.16 4.50
C SER A 74 10.86 4.57 4.79
N THR A 75 10.14 5.01 3.77
CA THR A 75 8.71 5.35 3.85
C THR A 75 7.88 4.08 4.01
N VAL A 76 8.13 3.05 3.20
CA VAL A 76 7.45 1.74 3.31
C VAL A 76 7.58 1.15 4.72
N PHE A 77 8.78 1.17 5.31
CA PHE A 77 8.99 0.71 6.68
C PHE A 77 8.25 1.56 7.72
N THR A 78 8.16 2.88 7.51
CA THR A 78 7.40 3.76 8.40
C THR A 78 5.92 3.40 8.39
N PHE A 79 5.37 3.04 7.23
CA PHE A 79 3.98 2.60 7.09
C PHE A 79 3.76 1.27 7.79
N GLY A 80 4.60 0.27 7.52
CA GLY A 80 4.52 -1.04 8.17
C GLY A 80 4.61 -0.97 9.69
N ARG A 81 5.44 -0.08 10.25
CA ARG A 81 5.54 0.15 11.71
C ARG A 81 4.29 0.73 12.35
N ARG A 82 3.49 1.48 11.60
CA ARG A 82 2.26 2.13 12.08
C ARG A 82 1.02 1.28 11.89
N TYR A 83 1.12 0.20 11.12
CA TYR A 83 0.00 -0.71 10.89
C TYR A 83 -0.31 -1.48 12.18
N ASP A 84 -1.51 -1.28 12.73
CA ASP A 84 -1.94 -2.01 13.90
C ASP A 84 -2.20 -3.48 13.55
N LYS A 85 -1.66 -4.37 14.38
CA LYS A 85 -1.66 -5.81 14.08
C LYS A 85 -2.96 -6.51 14.47
N ARG A 86 -3.81 -5.88 15.27
CA ARG A 86 -4.92 -6.55 15.96
C ARG A 86 -6.28 -6.23 15.35
N ASN A 87 -6.49 -4.97 14.99
CA ASN A 87 -7.82 -4.45 14.67
C ASN A 87 -7.94 -4.02 13.21
N LEU A 88 -6.84 -3.99 12.46
CA LEU A 88 -6.87 -3.61 11.05
C LEU A 88 -6.95 -4.85 10.16
N PRO A 89 -7.48 -4.71 8.94
CA PRO A 89 -7.61 -5.80 7.99
C PRO A 89 -6.30 -6.51 7.69
N GLU A 90 -6.39 -7.73 7.18
CA GLU A 90 -5.25 -8.37 6.54
C GLU A 90 -4.69 -7.48 5.43
N ILE A 91 -3.38 -7.48 5.26
CA ILE A 91 -2.72 -6.69 4.23
C ILE A 91 -1.67 -7.51 3.50
N ILE A 92 -1.74 -7.47 2.19
CA ILE A 92 -0.74 -8.05 1.28
C ILE A 92 -0.01 -6.90 0.61
N VAL A 93 1.32 -6.87 0.73
CA VAL A 93 2.18 -5.86 0.13
C VAL A 93 2.83 -6.42 -1.11
N TYR A 94 2.52 -5.87 -2.29
CA TYR A 94 2.97 -6.42 -3.56
C TYR A 94 4.23 -5.75 -4.08
N LEU A 95 5.13 -6.57 -4.66
CA LEU A 95 6.30 -6.08 -5.37
C LEU A 95 5.96 -5.77 -6.82
N PHE A 96 6.35 -4.57 -7.27
CA PHE A 96 6.28 -4.20 -8.68
C PHE A 96 7.46 -4.83 -9.46
N GLU A 97 7.16 -5.60 -10.49
CA GLU A 97 8.16 -6.19 -11.37
C GLU A 97 7.96 -5.72 -12.82
N LYS A 98 8.80 -4.76 -13.24
CA LYS A 98 8.72 -4.17 -14.58
C LYS A 98 8.94 -5.23 -15.65
N GLY A 99 7.99 -5.33 -16.59
CA GLY A 99 8.06 -6.26 -17.71
C GLY A 99 7.45 -7.63 -17.43
N ASN A 100 6.97 -7.88 -16.20
CA ASN A 100 6.24 -9.08 -15.86
C ASN A 100 4.73 -8.94 -16.15
N ASN A 101 4.05 -10.06 -16.36
CA ASN A 101 2.60 -10.13 -16.56
C ASN A 101 1.99 -11.29 -15.74
N PRO A 102 1.33 -11.02 -14.61
CA PRO A 102 0.93 -9.70 -14.12
C PRO A 102 2.11 -8.86 -13.60
N THR A 103 1.94 -7.54 -13.55
CA THR A 103 3.02 -6.60 -13.15
C THR A 103 3.31 -6.63 -11.64
N TYR A 104 2.40 -7.23 -10.87
CA TYR A 104 2.54 -7.55 -9.45
C TYR A 104 2.40 -9.07 -9.27
N PRO A 105 3.44 -9.85 -9.58
CA PRO A 105 3.37 -11.31 -9.64
C PRO A 105 3.30 -12.00 -8.28
N TRP A 106 3.72 -11.32 -7.22
CA TRP A 106 3.65 -11.82 -5.85
C TRP A 106 3.66 -10.67 -4.82
N GLY A 107 3.30 -11.00 -3.59
CA GLY A 107 3.36 -10.08 -2.46
C GLY A 107 3.54 -10.80 -1.12
N ASP A 108 3.81 -10.02 -0.09
CA ASP A 108 3.94 -10.49 1.29
C ASP A 108 2.63 -10.27 2.04
N LEU A 109 1.95 -11.36 2.41
CA LEU A 109 0.91 -11.32 3.43
C LEU A 109 1.57 -11.01 4.77
N MET A 110 1.22 -9.87 5.35
CA MET A 110 1.80 -9.41 6.60
C MET A 110 1.27 -10.20 7.82
N PRO A 111 2.09 -10.41 8.86
CA PRO A 111 1.70 -11.11 10.08
C PRO A 111 0.86 -10.20 10.99
N VAL A 112 -0.38 -9.95 10.56
CA VAL A 112 -1.37 -9.08 11.20
C VAL A 112 -2.74 -9.75 11.13
N SER A 113 -3.73 -9.27 11.87
CA SER A 113 -5.11 -9.77 11.84
C SER A 113 -5.23 -11.28 12.07
N GLY A 114 -4.46 -11.82 13.00
CA GLY A 114 -4.45 -13.26 13.31
C GLY A 114 -3.53 -14.11 12.42
N VAL A 115 -2.79 -13.50 11.49
CA VAL A 115 -1.73 -14.18 10.74
C VAL A 115 -0.45 -14.24 11.58
N ASP A 116 -0.02 -15.44 11.94
CA ASP A 116 1.14 -15.66 12.83
C ASP A 116 2.49 -15.31 12.20
N GLN A 117 2.64 -15.57 10.90
CA GLN A 117 3.89 -15.39 10.17
C GLN A 117 3.64 -14.79 8.78
N ALA A 118 4.61 -13.99 8.31
CA ALA A 118 4.57 -13.47 6.95
C ALA A 118 4.58 -14.62 5.93
N LYS A 119 3.82 -14.47 4.85
CA LYS A 119 3.74 -15.49 3.78
C LYS A 119 3.84 -14.83 2.42
N ILE A 120 4.58 -15.44 1.51
CA ILE A 120 4.55 -15.07 0.10
C ILE A 120 3.24 -15.57 -0.50
N VAL A 121 2.55 -14.71 -1.22
CA VAL A 121 1.35 -15.03 -2.00
C VAL A 121 1.57 -14.68 -3.46
N SER A 122 1.04 -15.50 -4.36
CA SER A 122 0.97 -15.19 -5.79
C SER A 122 -0.04 -14.06 -6.04
N GLY A 123 0.31 -13.14 -6.94
CA GLY A 123 -0.59 -12.09 -7.42
C GLY A 123 -1.57 -12.55 -8.49
#